data_AF-B9AG97-F1
#
_entry.id   AF-B9AG97-F1
#
_cell.length_a   1.000
_cell.length_b   1.000
_cell.length_c   1.000
_cell.angle_alpha   90.00
_cell.angle_beta   90.00
_cell.angle_gamma   90.00
#
_symmetry.space_group_name_H-M   'P 1'
#
loop_
_entity.id
_entity.type
_entity.pdbx_description
1 polymer ?
#
loop_
_entity_poly.entity_id
_entity_poly.type
_entity_poly.pdbx_seq_one_letter_code
_entity_poly.pdbx_strand_id
1 'polypeptide(L)'
;MIEQKVIIDLKNDMGGVGTLYISALNPKSTNYSKHFINDYLILENIDLVEIPDNLTPIQYCVDSSTHFANLMLLEETDYQILFESKDINSSYDVLYSLVKMNNDFFNEFRFSLTEFEKYKVVGTLNFRSYVGKSFLDVEKNGYLSNRVPIEVRSKKIDYFNQYSAMIAELSQYALGLIFESNSPLYQEFEIDYKNKTTYYEDFMFLEYLFRPENLPSIFEYLSKNLYSKLEECDEVVPTSFASNIGDKELINILNNPDKLQKTNSDIKLASYLGGFLPIEVGEVDYNDSIDVAENRFFKYFLELVRDLIEKLLDNSKEGYIKDKLIFCNEEIVYYLSNKLFGDIGTLDYIPFNSQVLQKREGYRDIFQFFLMFEFSFKLSWDELNNQFKGFEKKLSELYEYWCYFKILKVLNEMSISKVDFEDVFEINKNNWSMDIKRGHKSIKKFKLNLFDQDIFIELFYNKTFSNNTKYKSYSLAFRPDYSLLIYLNGERYFIHFDAKYRSELDVINFYNKIQDKTFSEVENEVNNRDSNENKYRIFKNGDIYKMHTYKDSILKTEGSYVLYPGNVHKLFKEDNDLIIPSVGAFPLAPGNGGDEEYNLSIFIKNVIRSLIVY
;
A
#
# COMPACT_ATOMS: atom_id res chain seq x y z
N MET A 1 6.63 11.08 32.66
CA MET A 1 6.55 11.80 31.38
C MET A 1 7.62 12.87 31.40
N ILE A 2 8.42 12.96 30.35
CA ILE A 2 9.47 13.98 30.19
C ILE A 2 9.17 14.82 28.95
N GLU A 3 9.50 16.10 28.98
CA GLU A 3 9.37 16.97 27.82
C GLU A 3 10.55 16.72 26.87
N GLN A 4 10.26 16.30 25.65
CA GLN A 4 11.22 16.27 24.55
C GLN A 4 11.27 17.67 23.94
N LYS A 5 12.48 18.15 23.63
CA LYS A 5 12.66 19.50 23.10
C LYS A 5 13.72 19.53 22.00
N VAL A 6 13.33 20.05 20.84
CA VAL A 6 14.23 20.37 19.72
C VAL A 6 14.47 21.88 19.75
N ILE A 7 15.73 22.29 19.63
CA ILE A 7 16.15 23.68 19.57
C ILE A 7 16.93 23.88 18.27
N ILE A 8 16.47 24.83 17.45
CA ILE A 8 16.99 25.09 16.11
C ILE A 8 17.38 26.57 15.98
N ASP A 9 18.66 26.85 15.76
CA ASP A 9 19.14 28.19 15.47
C ASP A 9 19.09 28.47 13.96
N LEU A 10 18.08 29.23 13.55
CA LEU A 10 17.83 29.54 12.15
C LEU A 10 18.66 30.75 11.69
N LYS A 11 19.28 30.61 10.52
CA LYS A 11 20.14 31.61 9.87
C LYS A 11 19.78 31.71 8.38
N ASN A 12 20.01 32.87 7.78
CA ASN A 12 19.96 33.07 6.33
C ASN A 12 21.27 33.73 5.86
N ASP A 13 21.40 33.96 4.56
CA ASP A 13 22.60 34.59 3.95
C ASP A 13 22.89 36.00 4.53
N MET A 14 21.90 36.63 5.16
CA MET A 14 22.00 37.96 5.76
C MET A 14 22.24 37.94 7.28
N GLY A 15 22.30 36.77 7.93
CA GLY A 15 22.63 36.62 9.35
C GLY A 15 21.64 35.76 10.14
N GLY A 16 21.57 35.97 11.45
CA GLY A 16 20.69 35.22 12.35
C GLY A 16 19.21 35.60 12.17
N VAL A 17 18.35 34.60 11.94
CA VAL A 17 16.90 34.76 11.80
C VAL A 17 16.22 34.70 13.17
N GLY A 18 16.54 33.69 13.98
CA GLY A 18 15.97 33.47 15.30
C GLY A 18 16.18 32.03 15.77
N THR A 19 15.63 31.69 16.95
CA THR A 19 15.69 30.32 17.49
C THR A 19 14.27 29.75 17.53
N LEU A 20 14.10 28.56 16.95
CA LEU A 20 12.86 27.78 16.94
C LEU A 20 12.95 26.65 17.97
N TYR A 21 11.94 26.56 18.82
CA TYR A 21 11.78 25.54 19.84
C TYR A 21 10.55 24.71 19.52
N ILE A 22 10.70 23.39 19.57
CA ILE A 22 9.61 22.44 19.37
C ILE A 22 9.62 21.49 20.54
N SER A 23 8.50 21.34 21.25
CA SER A 23 8.40 20.40 22.35
C SER A 23 7.16 19.52 22.34
N ALA A 24 7.31 18.33 22.90
CA ALA A 24 6.23 17.35 23.07
C ALA A 24 6.47 16.54 24.36
N LEU A 25 5.39 16.04 24.96
CA LEU A 25 5.49 15.18 26.14
C LEU A 25 5.70 13.73 25.72
N ASN A 26 6.83 13.13 26.12
CA ASN A 26 7.06 11.70 25.98
C ASN A 26 6.55 10.96 27.23
N PRO A 27 5.54 10.08 27.10
CA PRO A 27 4.99 9.36 28.24
C PRO A 27 5.88 8.21 28.73
N LYS A 28 6.81 7.72 27.89
CA LYS A 28 7.59 6.50 28.12
C LYS A 28 8.99 6.74 28.70
N SER A 29 9.58 7.91 28.45
CA SER A 29 10.94 8.21 28.93
C SER A 29 10.92 8.97 30.26
N THR A 30 11.95 8.70 31.07
CA THR A 30 12.25 9.38 32.34
C THR A 30 13.71 9.84 32.43
N ASN A 31 14.51 9.57 31.39
CA ASN A 31 15.92 9.88 31.37
C ASN A 31 16.16 11.25 30.74
N TYR A 32 17.00 12.06 31.40
CA TYR A 32 17.43 13.34 30.88
C TYR A 32 18.59 13.16 29.91
N SER A 33 18.48 13.68 28.69
CA SER A 33 19.55 13.65 27.70
C SER A 33 19.68 15.01 27.01
N LYS A 34 20.89 15.33 26.52
CA LYS A 34 21.14 16.51 25.70
C LYS A 34 22.20 16.20 24.66
N HIS A 35 21.86 16.35 23.38
CA HIS A 35 22.70 16.05 22.24
C HIS A 35 22.87 17.29 21.37
N PHE A 36 24.11 17.56 20.95
CA PHE A 36 24.44 18.59 19.97
C PHE A 36 24.72 17.87 18.65
N ILE A 37 23.80 18.00 17.69
CA ILE A 37 23.91 17.30 16.40
C ILE A 37 24.83 18.07 15.46
N ASN A 38 24.67 19.39 15.40
CA ASN A 38 25.50 20.31 14.64
C ASN A 38 25.41 21.72 15.25
N ASP A 39 26.03 22.71 14.58
CA ASP A 39 26.11 24.10 15.05
C ASP A 39 24.76 24.83 15.17
N TYR A 40 23.66 24.23 14.70
CA TYR A 40 22.34 24.83 14.72
C TYR A 40 21.23 23.94 15.31
N LEU A 41 21.47 22.66 15.60
CA LEU A 41 20.47 21.70 16.07
C LEU A 41 20.88 21.05 17.39
N ILE A 42 20.08 21.30 18.43
CA ILE A 42 20.25 20.74 19.77
C ILE A 42 18.98 19.95 20.13
N LEU A 43 19.17 18.76 20.68
CA LEU A 43 18.10 17.85 21.09
C LEU A 43 18.17 17.63 22.61
N GLU A 44 17.07 17.83 23.32
CA GLU A 44 16.94 17.56 24.76
C GLU A 44 15.87 16.49 24.99
N ASN A 45 16.21 15.43 25.73
CA ASN A 45 15.35 14.28 26.07
C ASN A 45 14.77 13.57 24.83
N ILE A 46 15.54 13.54 23.74
CA ILE A 46 15.18 12.87 22.48
C ILE A 46 16.12 11.68 22.28
N ASP A 47 15.54 10.53 21.99
CA ASP A 47 16.28 9.29 21.80
C ASP A 47 16.96 9.28 20.42
N LEU A 48 18.24 8.91 20.41
CA LEU A 48 18.99 8.59 19.19
C LEU A 48 18.76 7.10 18.87
N VAL A 49 18.21 6.79 17.70
CA VAL A 49 17.80 5.43 17.34
C VAL A 49 18.33 5.04 15.96
N GLU A 50 18.51 3.75 15.72
CA GLU A 50 18.77 3.20 14.37
C GLU A 50 17.45 2.96 13.63
N ILE A 51 16.42 2.50 14.35
CA ILE A 51 15.08 2.22 13.81
C ILE A 51 14.06 3.02 14.64
N PRO A 52 13.33 3.96 14.03
CA PRO A 52 12.30 4.72 14.74
C PRO A 52 11.09 3.85 15.08
N ASP A 53 10.41 4.17 16.18
CA ASP A 53 9.13 3.54 16.53
C ASP A 53 7.95 4.33 15.90
N ASN A 54 6.72 4.10 16.35
CA ASN A 54 5.53 4.85 15.94
C ASN A 54 4.75 5.44 17.13
N LEU A 55 5.41 5.57 18.29
CA LEU A 55 4.79 5.88 19.58
C LEU A 55 5.43 7.09 20.26
N THR A 56 6.73 7.26 20.07
CA THR A 56 7.53 8.32 20.66
C THR A 56 7.37 9.59 19.80
N PRO A 57 6.96 10.73 20.37
CA PRO A 57 6.68 11.95 19.62
C PRO A 57 7.86 12.44 18.76
N ILE A 58 9.06 12.49 19.33
CA ILE A 58 10.27 12.97 18.65
C ILE A 58 11.40 11.95 18.81
N GLN A 59 12.03 11.57 17.71
CA GLN A 59 13.22 10.70 17.66
C GLN A 59 14.24 11.26 16.67
N TYR A 60 15.51 10.91 16.84
CA TYR A 60 16.54 11.22 15.86
C TYR A 60 17.18 9.93 15.34
N CYS A 61 17.01 9.66 14.04
CA CYS A 61 17.57 8.49 13.39
C CYS A 61 19.03 8.74 13.01
N VAL A 62 19.97 7.94 13.53
CA VAL A 62 21.41 8.14 13.31
C VAL A 62 21.82 7.65 11.92
N ASP A 63 21.26 6.53 11.48
CA ASP A 63 21.55 5.88 10.20
C ASP A 63 20.34 5.94 9.26
N SER A 64 19.74 7.11 9.10
CA SER A 64 18.80 7.30 8.00
C SER A 64 19.58 7.06 6.71
N SER A 65 19.17 6.07 5.91
CA SER A 65 19.54 6.02 4.49
C SER A 65 19.32 7.43 3.90
N THR A 66 20.06 7.80 2.85
CA THR A 66 20.01 9.14 2.21
C THR A 66 18.59 9.64 1.85
N HIS A 67 17.59 8.77 1.98
CA HIS A 67 16.19 8.93 1.65
C HIS A 67 15.28 9.36 2.80
N PHE A 68 15.72 9.48 4.06
CA PHE A 68 14.90 10.00 5.17
C PHE A 68 15.60 11.15 5.89
N ALA A 69 14.83 12.07 6.48
CA ALA A 69 15.40 13.07 7.36
C ALA A 69 15.68 12.46 8.75
N ASN A 70 16.84 12.77 9.33
CA ASN A 70 17.23 12.22 10.63
C ASN A 70 16.29 12.66 11.76
N LEU A 71 15.79 13.91 11.74
CA LEU A 71 14.87 14.41 12.77
C LEU A 71 13.44 13.96 12.48
N MET A 72 12.90 13.09 13.32
CA MET A 72 11.61 12.44 13.08
C MET A 72 10.53 12.85 14.08
N LEU A 73 9.42 13.40 13.60
CA LEU A 73 8.25 13.76 14.37
C LEU A 73 7.12 12.78 14.09
N LEU A 74 6.18 12.65 15.00
CA LEU A 74 5.01 11.78 14.88
C LEU A 74 3.75 12.57 14.46
N GLU A 75 2.97 12.03 13.51
CA GLU A 75 1.70 12.62 13.08
C GLU A 75 0.65 12.63 14.22
N GLU A 76 -0.48 13.32 14.01
CA GLU A 76 -1.58 13.45 14.98
C GLU A 76 -1.11 13.77 16.43
N THR A 77 0.00 14.49 16.57
CA THR A 77 0.61 14.85 17.84
C THR A 77 0.67 16.36 17.95
N ASP A 78 0.28 16.87 19.11
CA ASP A 78 0.36 18.30 19.41
C ASP A 78 1.78 18.64 19.88
N TYR A 79 2.49 19.41 19.06
CA TYR A 79 3.78 19.99 19.39
C TYR A 79 3.61 21.44 19.80
N GLN A 80 4.23 21.82 20.92
CA GLN A 80 4.31 23.22 21.32
C GLN A 80 5.45 23.88 20.56
N ILE A 81 5.14 24.98 19.89
CA ILE A 81 6.11 25.76 19.13
C ILE A 81 6.33 27.09 19.82
N LEU A 82 7.60 27.47 19.97
CA LEU A 82 8.02 28.81 20.33
C LEU A 82 9.10 29.25 19.34
N PHE A 83 8.91 30.39 18.70
CA PHE A 83 9.94 31.05 17.92
C PHE A 83 10.34 32.36 18.62
N GLU A 84 11.64 32.58 18.80
CA GLU A 84 12.19 33.82 19.35
C GLU A 84 13.16 34.49 18.38
N SER A 85 13.04 35.81 18.20
CA SER A 85 14.04 36.60 17.49
C SER A 85 14.38 37.90 18.23
N LYS A 86 15.63 38.36 18.09
CA LYS A 86 16.09 39.65 18.63
C LYS A 86 15.61 40.84 17.79
N ASP A 87 15.18 40.61 16.56
CA ASP A 87 14.78 41.67 15.64
C ASP A 87 13.25 41.79 15.63
N ILE A 88 12.75 42.76 16.41
CA ILE A 88 11.33 42.96 16.72
C ILE A 88 10.56 43.60 15.54
N ASN A 89 11.25 44.34 14.68
CA ASN A 89 10.60 45.14 13.63
C ASN A 89 10.46 44.38 12.31
N SER A 90 10.98 43.16 12.22
CA SER A 90 10.86 42.31 11.03
C SER A 90 9.54 41.55 10.99
N SER A 91 9.07 41.22 9.79
CA SER A 91 7.97 40.27 9.59
C SER A 91 8.51 38.84 9.53
N TYR A 92 7.81 37.93 10.20
CA TYR A 92 8.17 36.52 10.26
C TYR A 92 6.98 35.65 9.86
N ASP A 93 7.19 34.76 8.91
CA ASP A 93 6.29 33.63 8.65
C ASP A 93 6.93 32.36 9.21
N VAL A 94 6.44 31.95 10.38
CA VAL A 94 7.00 30.83 11.15
C VAL A 94 6.49 29.50 10.59
N LEU A 95 7.38 28.51 10.42
CA LEU A 95 7.08 27.22 9.78
C LEU A 95 6.59 27.40 8.33
N TYR A 96 7.26 28.27 7.57
CA TYR A 96 6.85 28.72 6.23
C TYR A 96 6.50 27.55 5.30
N SER A 97 7.38 26.56 5.16
CA SER A 97 7.16 25.40 4.30
C SER A 97 5.92 24.60 4.70
N LEU A 98 5.72 24.38 6.00
CA LEU A 98 4.59 23.61 6.52
C LEU A 98 3.26 24.33 6.35
N VAL A 99 3.21 25.62 6.69
CA VAL A 99 2.00 26.45 6.55
C VAL A 99 1.59 26.56 5.09
N LYS A 100 2.55 26.73 4.16
CA LYS A 100 2.28 26.77 2.72
C LYS A 100 1.73 25.45 2.17
N MET A 101 2.07 24.31 2.78
CA MET A 101 1.48 23.01 2.43
C MET A 101 0.06 22.90 2.96
N ASN A 102 -0.15 23.26 4.23
CA ASN A 102 -1.47 23.29 4.86
C ASN A 102 -1.49 24.30 6.02
N ASN A 103 -2.28 25.37 5.86
CA ASN A 103 -2.42 26.41 6.89
C ASN A 103 -2.93 25.86 8.23
N ASP A 104 -3.64 24.72 8.23
CA ASP A 104 -4.22 24.12 9.44
C ASP A 104 -3.20 23.35 10.29
N PHE A 105 -1.95 23.20 9.83
CA PHE A 105 -0.89 22.54 10.58
C PHE A 105 -0.44 23.36 11.79
N PHE A 106 -0.35 24.69 11.65
CA PHE A 106 0.13 25.56 12.71
C PHE A 106 -0.96 26.50 13.20
N ASN A 107 -1.38 26.29 14.43
CA ASN A 107 -2.34 27.16 15.10
C ASN A 107 -1.59 28.11 16.04
N GLU A 108 -1.30 29.31 15.53
CA GLU A 108 -0.70 30.38 16.31
C GLU A 108 -1.64 30.86 17.43
N PHE A 109 -1.11 30.99 18.64
CA PHE A 109 -1.85 31.55 19.76
C PHE A 109 -1.80 33.07 19.72
N ARG A 110 -2.97 33.70 19.56
CA ARG A 110 -3.10 35.16 19.54
C ARG A 110 -3.22 35.71 20.96
N PHE A 111 -2.10 35.87 21.66
CA PHE A 111 -2.03 36.66 22.89
C PHE A 111 -0.82 37.59 22.88
N SER A 112 -0.96 38.78 23.46
CA SER A 112 0.12 39.76 23.53
C SER A 112 1.16 39.33 24.57
N LEU A 113 2.26 38.75 24.11
CA LEU A 113 3.45 38.52 24.93
C LEU A 113 4.17 39.86 25.11
N THR A 114 3.76 40.63 26.11
CA THR A 114 4.40 41.91 26.48
C THR A 114 5.76 41.66 27.16
N GLU A 115 6.79 41.35 26.38
CA GLU A 115 8.20 41.51 26.77
C GLU A 115 8.91 42.29 25.66
N PHE A 116 9.24 43.55 25.94
CA PHE A 116 9.73 44.56 24.96
C PHE A 116 11.11 44.28 24.34
N GLU A 117 11.72 43.11 24.55
CA GLU A 117 13.11 42.84 24.15
C GLU A 117 13.27 41.81 23.02
N LYS A 118 12.24 41.01 22.71
CA LYS A 118 12.31 39.98 21.65
C LYS A 118 10.97 39.81 20.94
N TYR A 119 11.02 39.51 19.65
CA TYR A 119 9.88 38.98 18.91
C TYR A 119 9.63 37.54 19.36
N LYS A 120 8.37 37.19 19.67
CA LYS A 120 7.97 35.85 20.09
C LYS A 120 6.69 35.42 19.39
N VAL A 121 6.69 34.22 18.84
CA VAL A 121 5.49 33.54 18.31
C VAL A 121 5.34 32.22 19.01
N VAL A 122 4.14 31.92 19.48
CA VAL A 122 3.80 30.66 20.17
C VAL A 122 2.59 30.05 19.49
N GLY A 123 2.57 28.73 19.34
CA GLY A 123 1.42 28.04 18.81
C GLY A 123 1.51 26.53 18.99
N THR A 124 0.51 25.84 18.44
CA THR A 124 0.50 24.37 18.38
C THR A 124 0.70 23.93 16.93
N LEU A 125 1.69 23.09 16.70
CA LEU A 125 1.89 22.38 15.44
C LEU A 125 1.27 20.98 15.56
N ASN A 126 0.42 20.62 14.60
CA ASN A 126 -0.14 19.28 14.48
C ASN A 126 -0.20 18.91 13.00
N PHE A 127 0.55 17.86 12.63
CA PHE A 127 0.62 17.38 11.24
C PHE A 127 -0.68 16.73 10.74
N ARG A 128 -1.70 16.59 11.59
CA ARG A 128 -2.92 15.85 11.29
C ARG A 128 -2.53 14.46 10.78
N SER A 129 -2.98 14.08 9.59
CA SER A 129 -2.67 12.81 8.93
C SER A 129 -1.56 12.96 7.87
N TYR A 130 -0.73 13.99 7.96
CA TYR A 130 0.41 14.16 7.08
C TYR A 130 1.58 13.28 7.53
N VAL A 131 2.09 12.49 6.59
CA VAL A 131 3.27 11.62 6.76
C VAL A 131 4.25 11.94 5.64
N GLY A 132 5.54 11.97 5.95
CA GLY A 132 6.62 12.21 5.01
C GLY A 132 7.53 13.39 5.38
N LYS A 133 8.54 13.61 4.56
CA LYS A 133 9.48 14.72 4.66
C LYS A 133 8.83 16.09 4.57
N SER A 134 9.31 17.02 5.38
CA SER A 134 9.06 18.45 5.24
C SER A 134 10.26 19.24 5.79
N PHE A 135 10.09 20.55 5.94
CA PHE A 135 11.13 21.43 6.43
C PHE A 135 10.62 22.32 7.56
N LEU A 136 11.47 22.49 8.57
CA LEU A 136 11.33 23.53 9.57
C LEU A 136 12.15 24.73 9.12
N ASP A 137 11.45 25.79 8.73
CA ASP A 137 12.02 27.04 8.26
C ASP A 137 11.16 28.24 8.66
N VAL A 138 11.78 29.42 8.61
CA VAL A 138 11.13 30.70 8.88
C VAL A 138 11.48 31.66 7.76
N GLU A 139 10.48 32.32 7.19
CA GLU A 139 10.71 33.44 6.27
C GLU A 139 10.79 34.74 7.07
N LYS A 140 11.91 35.47 6.93
CA LYS A 140 12.11 36.79 7.55
C LYS A 140 12.17 37.84 6.44
N ASN A 141 11.22 38.76 6.42
CA ASN A 141 11.11 39.83 5.42
C ASN A 141 11.22 39.32 3.96
N GLY A 142 10.64 38.16 3.64
CA GLY A 142 10.70 37.54 2.31
C GLY A 142 11.98 36.72 2.03
N TYR A 143 12.87 36.56 3.00
CA TYR A 143 14.07 35.72 2.87
C TYR A 143 13.98 34.50 3.77
N LEU A 144 14.09 33.32 3.17
CA LEU A 144 13.99 32.04 3.86
C LEU A 144 15.24 31.75 4.70
N SER A 145 15.06 31.17 5.88
CA SER A 145 16.15 30.59 6.67
C SER A 145 16.71 29.31 6.02
N ASN A 146 17.79 28.78 6.58
CA ASN A 146 18.17 27.39 6.37
C ASN A 146 16.97 26.48 6.65
N ARG A 147 16.79 25.47 5.80
CA ARG A 147 15.69 24.52 5.88
C ARG A 147 16.16 23.30 6.64
N VAL A 148 15.60 23.06 7.82
CA VAL A 148 15.94 21.86 8.59
C VAL A 148 15.02 20.73 8.17
N PRO A 149 15.53 19.65 7.53
CA PRO A 149 14.69 18.57 7.07
C PRO A 149 14.12 17.79 8.27
N ILE A 150 12.84 17.46 8.18
CA ILE A 150 12.13 16.62 9.14
C ILE A 150 11.41 15.50 8.43
N GLU A 151 11.26 14.37 9.11
CA GLU A 151 10.44 13.24 8.68
C GLU A 151 9.22 13.14 9.59
N VAL A 152 8.01 13.21 9.04
CA VAL A 152 6.78 12.97 9.82
C VAL A 152 6.40 11.49 9.69
N ARG A 153 6.51 10.74 10.78
CA ARG A 153 6.17 9.33 10.90
C ARG A 153 4.69 9.15 11.22
N SER A 154 4.11 8.06 10.74
CA SER A 154 2.74 7.69 11.07
C SER A 154 2.62 7.09 12.47
N LYS A 155 1.52 7.41 13.18
CA LYS A 155 1.10 6.68 14.38
C LYS A 155 0.45 5.34 14.04
N LYS A 156 -0.15 5.28 12.86
CA LYS A 156 -0.85 4.11 12.34
C LYS A 156 0.28 3.20 11.82
N ILE A 157 0.32 1.96 12.30
CA ILE A 157 1.46 1.06 12.12
C ILE A 157 1.82 0.99 10.63
N ASP A 158 3.12 1.11 10.33
CA ASP A 158 3.73 0.84 9.03
C ASP A 158 2.96 1.41 7.81
N TYR A 159 2.48 2.64 7.94
CA TYR A 159 1.56 3.32 7.02
C TYR A 159 1.86 3.10 5.52
N PHE A 160 3.11 3.37 5.11
CA PHE A 160 3.47 3.31 3.70
C PHE A 160 3.46 1.87 3.19
N ASN A 161 3.93 0.92 3.99
CA ASN A 161 3.92 -0.48 3.62
C ASN A 161 2.50 -1.06 3.69
N GLN A 162 1.73 -0.78 4.73
CA GLN A 162 0.35 -1.28 4.83
C GLN A 162 -0.53 -0.72 3.72
N TYR A 163 -0.37 0.57 3.38
CA TYR A 163 -1.14 1.16 2.29
C TYR A 163 -0.79 0.57 0.92
N SER A 164 0.51 0.49 0.62
CA SER A 164 0.98 -0.07 -0.66
C SER A 164 0.62 -1.56 -0.78
N ALA A 165 0.72 -2.33 0.31
CA ALA A 165 0.24 -3.71 0.36
C ALA A 165 -1.28 -3.80 0.19
N MET A 166 -2.04 -2.91 0.82
CA MET A 166 -3.50 -2.88 0.70
C MET A 166 -3.95 -2.62 -0.74
N ILE A 167 -3.36 -1.63 -1.42
CA ILE A 167 -3.63 -1.37 -2.84
C ILE A 167 -3.25 -2.59 -3.68
N ALA A 168 -2.08 -3.17 -3.42
CA ALA A 168 -1.61 -4.34 -4.14
C ALA A 168 -2.59 -5.52 -4.03
N GLU A 169 -3.00 -5.84 -2.80
CA GLU A 169 -3.94 -6.92 -2.54
C GLU A 169 -5.32 -6.63 -3.13
N LEU A 170 -5.83 -5.40 -3.03
CA LEU A 170 -7.08 -4.98 -3.67
C LEU A 170 -7.04 -5.17 -5.19
N SER A 171 -5.93 -4.79 -5.82
CA SER A 171 -5.71 -4.99 -7.25
C SER A 171 -5.65 -6.49 -7.58
N GLN A 172 -4.95 -7.30 -6.78
CA GLN A 172 -4.94 -8.75 -6.95
C GLN A 172 -6.33 -9.38 -6.79
N TYR A 173 -7.17 -8.92 -5.85
CA TYR A 173 -8.55 -9.39 -5.72
C TYR A 173 -9.38 -9.07 -6.95
N ALA A 174 -9.27 -7.84 -7.47
CA ALA A 174 -9.95 -7.45 -8.69
C ALA A 174 -9.51 -8.33 -9.87
N LEU A 175 -8.20 -8.53 -10.04
CA LEU A 175 -7.63 -9.40 -11.08
C LEU A 175 -8.12 -10.85 -10.95
N GLY A 176 -8.00 -11.44 -9.75
CA GLY A 176 -8.37 -12.83 -9.49
C GLY A 176 -9.82 -13.11 -9.86
N LEU A 177 -10.73 -12.19 -9.49
CA LEU A 177 -12.14 -12.33 -9.86
C LEU A 177 -12.34 -12.17 -11.39
N ILE A 178 -11.65 -11.24 -12.05
CA ILE A 178 -11.70 -11.07 -13.52
C ILE A 178 -11.21 -12.33 -14.26
N PHE A 179 -10.14 -12.96 -13.77
CA PHE A 179 -9.52 -14.12 -14.43
C PHE A 179 -10.15 -15.47 -14.06
N GLU A 180 -10.74 -15.62 -12.86
CA GLU A 180 -11.47 -16.85 -12.49
C GLU A 180 -12.76 -17.02 -13.33
N SER A 181 -13.25 -15.94 -13.95
CA SER A 181 -14.41 -15.97 -14.83
C SER A 181 -13.98 -16.16 -16.30
N ASN A 182 -14.71 -16.97 -17.06
CA ASN A 182 -14.71 -16.94 -18.54
C ASN A 182 -15.34 -15.62 -19.04
N SER A 183 -14.92 -14.49 -18.47
CA SER A 183 -15.54 -13.20 -18.69
C SER A 183 -15.18 -12.70 -20.08
N PRO A 184 -16.17 -12.47 -20.95
CA PRO A 184 -15.95 -11.84 -22.26
C PRO A 184 -15.28 -10.47 -22.16
N LEU A 185 -15.28 -9.87 -20.97
CA LEU A 185 -14.71 -8.55 -20.69
C LEU A 185 -13.20 -8.51 -20.92
N TYR A 186 -12.48 -9.62 -20.79
CA TYR A 186 -11.04 -9.68 -21.08
C TYR A 186 -10.72 -9.22 -22.52
N GLN A 187 -11.65 -9.46 -23.46
CA GLN A 187 -11.48 -9.09 -24.87
C GLN A 187 -11.96 -7.68 -25.20
N GLU A 188 -12.76 -7.05 -24.34
CA GLU A 188 -13.35 -5.73 -24.60
C GLU A 188 -12.65 -4.58 -23.85
N PHE A 189 -11.66 -4.86 -22.98
CA PHE A 189 -10.88 -3.83 -22.31
C PHE A 189 -9.98 -3.10 -23.31
N GLU A 190 -10.52 -2.07 -23.97
CA GLU A 190 -9.71 -1.10 -24.69
C GLU A 190 -8.86 -0.29 -23.69
N ILE A 191 -7.62 -0.02 -24.08
CA ILE A 191 -6.69 0.83 -23.35
C ILE A 191 -7.12 2.28 -23.62
N ASP A 192 -8.04 2.84 -22.81
CA ASP A 192 -8.42 4.25 -22.90
C ASP A 192 -7.36 5.13 -22.19
N TYR A 193 -6.61 5.92 -22.96
CA TYR A 193 -5.55 6.82 -22.50
C TYR A 193 -6.09 8.12 -21.87
N LYS A 194 -7.10 8.05 -21.01
CA LYS A 194 -7.57 9.27 -20.33
C LYS A 194 -6.58 9.72 -19.26
N ASN A 195 -6.24 11.01 -19.32
CA ASN A 195 -5.46 11.69 -18.30
C ASN A 195 -6.19 11.66 -16.96
N LYS A 196 -5.55 11.07 -15.96
CA LYS A 196 -6.05 10.98 -14.59
C LYS A 196 -5.64 12.18 -13.76
N THR A 197 -6.42 12.37 -12.69
CA THR A 197 -6.31 13.47 -11.74
C THR A 197 -5.57 13.13 -10.45
N THR A 198 -5.11 11.88 -10.23
CA THR A 198 -4.68 11.43 -8.89
C THR A 198 -3.29 10.78 -8.86
N TYR A 199 -2.24 11.62 -8.92
CA TYR A 199 -0.81 11.24 -8.86
C TYR A 199 -0.37 10.41 -7.63
N TYR A 200 -1.18 10.37 -6.58
CA TYR A 200 -0.82 9.71 -5.32
C TYR A 200 -0.92 8.18 -5.39
N GLU A 201 -1.91 7.63 -6.09
CA GLU A 201 -2.08 6.17 -6.25
C GLU A 201 -0.94 5.59 -7.08
N ASP A 202 -0.56 6.30 -8.15
CA ASP A 202 0.59 5.98 -8.99
C ASP A 202 1.87 5.92 -8.16
N PHE A 203 2.10 6.91 -7.29
CA PHE A 203 3.23 6.93 -6.37
C PHE A 203 3.23 5.72 -5.41
N MET A 204 2.07 5.37 -4.86
CA MET A 204 1.98 4.25 -3.90
C MET A 204 2.12 2.88 -4.57
N PHE A 205 1.71 2.74 -5.83
CA PHE A 205 2.04 1.56 -6.63
C PHE A 205 3.56 1.44 -6.82
N LEU A 206 4.26 2.54 -7.10
CA LEU A 206 5.72 2.53 -7.20
C LEU A 206 6.36 2.14 -5.87
N GLU A 207 5.93 2.70 -4.74
CA GLU A 207 6.44 2.29 -3.42
C GLU A 207 6.25 0.79 -3.15
N TYR A 208 5.15 0.19 -3.62
CA TYR A 208 4.98 -1.27 -3.59
C TYR A 208 5.98 -1.97 -4.51
N LEU A 209 6.04 -1.54 -5.77
CA LEU A 209 6.81 -2.20 -6.82
C LEU A 209 8.32 -2.25 -6.49
N PHE A 210 8.87 -1.17 -5.90
CA PHE A 210 10.29 -1.03 -5.57
C PHE A 210 10.69 -1.58 -4.20
N ARG A 211 9.80 -2.31 -3.52
CA ARG A 211 10.23 -3.05 -2.32
C ARG A 211 11.29 -4.09 -2.67
N PRO A 212 12.27 -4.34 -1.80
CA PRO A 212 13.35 -5.29 -2.08
C PRO A 212 12.87 -6.66 -2.57
N GLU A 213 11.79 -7.18 -2.00
CA GLU A 213 11.17 -8.47 -2.33
C GLU A 213 10.42 -8.50 -3.67
N ASN A 214 10.18 -7.35 -4.30
CA ASN A 214 9.37 -7.21 -5.52
C ASN A 214 10.27 -7.00 -6.75
N LEU A 215 10.13 -5.87 -7.46
CA LEU A 215 10.83 -5.60 -8.72
C LEU A 215 12.35 -5.76 -8.63
N PRO A 216 13.05 -5.26 -7.59
CA PRO A 216 14.49 -5.42 -7.44
C PRO A 216 14.93 -6.90 -7.43
N SER A 217 14.34 -7.73 -6.57
CA SER A 217 14.67 -9.16 -6.51
C SER A 217 14.33 -9.90 -7.81
N ILE A 218 13.19 -9.57 -8.43
CA ILE A 218 12.78 -10.18 -9.70
C ILE A 218 13.72 -9.77 -10.84
N PHE A 219 14.16 -8.51 -10.87
CA PHE A 219 15.13 -8.04 -11.85
C PHE A 219 16.47 -8.76 -11.68
N GLU A 220 16.98 -8.89 -10.45
CA GLU A 220 18.19 -9.66 -10.17
C GLU A 220 18.08 -11.13 -10.62
N TYR A 221 16.92 -11.74 -10.43
CA TYR A 221 16.66 -13.11 -10.89
C TYR A 221 16.59 -13.20 -12.42
N LEU A 222 15.77 -12.37 -13.07
CA LEU A 222 15.55 -12.40 -14.52
C LEU A 222 16.80 -11.99 -15.29
N SER A 223 17.60 -11.06 -14.79
CA SER A 223 18.88 -10.67 -15.42
C SER A 223 19.88 -11.83 -15.53
N LYS A 224 19.72 -12.90 -14.73
CA LYS A 224 20.53 -14.12 -14.80
C LYS A 224 19.82 -15.28 -15.50
N ASN A 225 18.50 -15.22 -15.64
CA ASN A 225 17.65 -16.34 -16.03
C ASN A 225 16.63 -15.97 -17.11
N LEU A 226 17.03 -15.15 -18.08
CA LEU A 226 16.18 -14.81 -19.22
C LEU A 226 15.72 -16.06 -19.97
N TYR A 227 14.50 -16.02 -20.49
CA TYR A 227 14.01 -17.05 -21.40
C TYR A 227 14.70 -16.89 -22.75
N SER A 228 15.37 -17.93 -23.20
CA SER A 228 15.86 -18.05 -24.57
C SER A 228 15.00 -19.04 -25.35
N LYS A 229 14.99 -18.87 -26.66
CA LYS A 229 14.48 -19.85 -27.60
C LYS A 229 15.55 -20.14 -28.63
N LEU A 230 15.68 -21.39 -29.03
CA LEU A 230 16.52 -21.77 -30.16
C LEU A 230 15.95 -21.17 -31.44
N GLU A 231 16.75 -20.32 -32.09
CA GLU A 231 16.46 -19.76 -33.40
C GLU A 231 17.39 -20.37 -34.45
N GLU A 232 16.83 -20.60 -35.63
CA GLU A 232 17.53 -21.11 -36.80
C GLU A 232 18.31 -19.94 -37.43
N CYS A 233 19.62 -20.09 -37.55
CA CYS A 233 20.51 -19.12 -38.18
C CYS A 233 21.17 -19.74 -39.40
N ASP A 234 20.92 -19.15 -40.57
CA ASP A 234 21.62 -19.52 -41.80
C ASP A 234 22.99 -18.83 -41.83
N GLU A 235 24.07 -19.61 -41.67
CA GLU A 235 25.44 -19.11 -41.79
C GLU A 235 26.09 -19.66 -43.08
N VAL A 236 26.89 -18.82 -43.75
CA VAL A 236 27.70 -19.26 -44.88
C VAL A 236 29.13 -19.48 -44.40
N VAL A 237 29.52 -20.75 -44.29
CA VAL A 237 30.83 -21.16 -43.78
C VAL A 237 31.67 -21.80 -44.89
N PRO A 238 33.01 -21.73 -44.82
CA PRO A 238 33.84 -22.48 -45.73
C PRO A 238 33.50 -23.97 -45.62
N THR A 239 33.46 -24.67 -46.76
CA THR A 239 33.00 -26.07 -46.82
C THR A 239 33.77 -27.02 -45.89
N SER A 240 34.99 -26.67 -45.50
CA SER A 240 35.79 -27.43 -44.53
C SER A 240 35.34 -27.30 -43.07
N PHE A 241 34.61 -26.24 -42.73
CA PHE A 241 34.12 -25.97 -41.37
C PHE A 241 32.64 -26.35 -41.18
N ALA A 242 31.94 -26.68 -42.27
CA ALA A 242 30.52 -27.02 -42.20
C ALA A 242 30.27 -28.30 -41.39
N SER A 243 29.41 -28.21 -40.37
CA SER A 243 29.05 -29.36 -39.50
C SER A 243 27.69 -29.99 -39.82
N ASN A 244 26.71 -29.19 -40.25
CA ASN A 244 25.34 -29.59 -40.58
C ASN A 244 24.92 -29.03 -41.94
N ILE A 245 24.68 -29.91 -42.90
CA ILE A 245 24.18 -29.55 -44.24
C ILE A 245 22.86 -30.29 -44.45
N GLY A 246 21.76 -29.54 -44.58
CA GLY A 246 20.43 -30.08 -44.84
C GLY A 246 20.09 -30.16 -46.33
N ASP A 247 18.88 -30.64 -46.61
CA ASP A 247 18.39 -30.86 -47.97
C ASP A 247 18.26 -29.53 -48.77
N LYS A 248 17.90 -28.44 -48.09
CA LYS A 248 17.77 -27.12 -48.73
C LYS A 248 19.12 -26.56 -49.14
N GLU A 249 20.14 -26.78 -48.32
CA GLU A 249 21.51 -26.30 -48.53
C GLU A 249 22.15 -27.06 -49.70
N LEU A 250 21.88 -28.37 -49.80
CA LEU A 250 22.27 -29.18 -50.97
C LEU A 250 21.64 -28.66 -52.27
N ILE A 251 20.35 -28.30 -52.25
CA ILE A 251 19.69 -27.69 -53.41
C ILE A 251 20.31 -26.32 -53.73
N ASN A 252 20.67 -25.53 -52.73
CA ASN A 252 21.32 -24.24 -52.90
C ASN A 252 22.71 -24.36 -53.56
N ILE A 253 23.49 -25.38 -53.20
CA ILE A 253 24.78 -25.69 -53.84
C ILE A 253 24.59 -25.98 -55.34
N LEU A 254 23.56 -26.75 -55.69
CA LEU A 254 23.27 -27.10 -57.09
C LEU A 254 22.78 -25.90 -57.91
N ASN A 255 22.05 -24.98 -57.28
CA ASN A 255 21.48 -23.80 -57.95
C ASN A 255 22.48 -22.64 -58.11
N ASN A 256 23.64 -22.68 -57.45
CA ASN A 256 24.68 -21.63 -57.53
C ASN A 256 26.03 -22.18 -58.04
N PRO A 257 26.10 -22.63 -59.31
CA PRO A 257 27.32 -23.21 -59.88
C PRO A 257 28.51 -22.25 -59.91
N ASP A 258 28.26 -20.94 -59.88
CA ASP A 258 29.30 -19.89 -59.88
C ASP A 258 30.15 -19.88 -58.58
N LYS A 259 29.66 -20.55 -57.52
CA LYS A 259 30.37 -20.69 -56.23
C LYS A 259 31.20 -21.99 -56.13
N LEU A 260 31.23 -22.78 -57.21
CA LEU A 260 31.98 -24.02 -57.27
C LEU A 260 33.40 -23.78 -57.80
N GLN A 261 34.38 -24.38 -57.13
CA GLN A 261 35.77 -24.34 -57.55
C GLN A 261 36.23 -25.71 -58.03
N LYS A 262 36.97 -25.71 -59.14
CA LYS A 262 37.57 -26.93 -59.66
C LYS A 262 38.59 -27.47 -58.64
N THR A 263 38.44 -28.74 -58.28
CA THR A 263 39.37 -29.41 -57.36
C THR A 263 40.01 -30.60 -58.04
N ASN A 264 41.26 -30.89 -57.67
CA ASN A 264 41.95 -32.13 -58.05
C ASN A 264 41.89 -33.17 -56.92
N SER A 265 41.05 -32.96 -55.90
CA SER A 265 40.91 -33.89 -54.78
C SER A 265 40.07 -35.12 -55.15
N ASP A 266 40.48 -36.31 -54.71
CA ASP A 266 39.74 -37.57 -54.89
C ASP A 266 38.50 -37.71 -53.97
N ILE A 267 37.91 -36.60 -53.52
CA ILE A 267 36.73 -36.60 -52.66
C ILE A 267 35.53 -37.07 -53.48
N LYS A 268 34.78 -38.07 -52.96
CA LYS A 268 33.58 -38.63 -53.63
C LYS A 268 32.58 -37.55 -54.07
N LEU A 269 32.34 -36.55 -53.24
CA LEU A 269 31.45 -35.44 -53.57
C LEU A 269 31.88 -34.68 -54.83
N ALA A 270 33.18 -34.46 -55.02
CA ALA A 270 33.73 -33.81 -56.21
C ALA A 270 33.44 -34.62 -57.49
N SER A 271 33.43 -35.96 -57.40
CA SER A 271 33.08 -36.82 -58.54
C SER A 271 31.62 -36.70 -58.95
N TYR A 272 30.70 -36.49 -57.99
CA TYR A 272 29.28 -36.26 -58.27
C TYR A 272 28.99 -34.87 -58.83
N LEU A 273 29.83 -33.88 -58.47
CA LEU A 273 29.73 -32.49 -58.93
C LEU A 273 30.66 -32.17 -60.13
N GLY A 274 31.10 -33.19 -60.87
CA GLY A 274 31.85 -32.99 -62.13
C GLY A 274 33.29 -32.48 -61.98
N GLY A 275 33.93 -32.73 -60.84
CA GLY A 275 35.29 -32.27 -60.52
C GLY A 275 35.34 -30.92 -59.80
N PHE A 276 34.20 -30.46 -59.27
CA PHE A 276 34.09 -29.19 -58.55
C PHE A 276 33.58 -29.40 -57.12
N LEU A 277 33.95 -28.49 -56.22
CA LEU A 277 33.41 -28.43 -54.86
C LEU A 277 33.02 -26.98 -54.54
N PRO A 278 31.97 -26.77 -53.73
CA PRO A 278 31.70 -25.45 -53.18
C PRO A 278 32.90 -24.98 -52.33
N ILE A 279 33.20 -23.68 -52.38
CA ILE A 279 34.18 -23.05 -51.48
C ILE A 279 33.52 -22.74 -50.12
N GLU A 280 32.25 -22.36 -50.18
CA GLU A 280 31.40 -22.01 -49.06
C GLU A 280 30.05 -22.73 -49.21
N VAL A 281 29.48 -23.16 -48.09
CA VAL A 281 28.14 -23.76 -48.04
C VAL A 281 27.32 -23.06 -46.98
N GLY A 282 26.01 -22.99 -47.21
CA GLY A 282 25.07 -22.64 -46.14
C GLY A 282 25.01 -23.78 -45.14
N GLU A 283 25.04 -23.46 -43.87
CA GLU A 283 24.76 -24.34 -42.75
C GLU A 283 23.66 -23.71 -41.89
N VAL A 284 22.80 -24.57 -41.37
CA VAL A 284 21.79 -24.20 -40.38
C VAL A 284 22.38 -24.43 -39.00
N ASP A 285 22.63 -23.33 -38.28
CA ASP A 285 23.02 -23.35 -36.89
C ASP A 285 21.84 -22.99 -35.98
N TYR A 286 21.87 -23.44 -34.73
CA TYR A 286 20.83 -23.13 -33.74
C TYR A 286 21.44 -22.35 -32.58
N ASN A 287 21.14 -21.06 -32.54
CA ASN A 287 21.61 -20.18 -31.47
C ASN A 287 20.48 -19.87 -30.49
N ASP A 288 20.82 -19.79 -29.21
CA ASP A 288 19.92 -19.30 -28.18
C ASP A 288 19.67 -17.80 -28.39
N SER A 289 18.47 -17.46 -28.81
CA SER A 289 18.02 -16.08 -28.93
C SER A 289 17.24 -15.67 -27.70
N ILE A 290 17.64 -14.56 -27.09
CA ILE A 290 16.91 -13.93 -25.99
C ILE A 290 15.88 -12.91 -26.50
N ASP A 291 15.79 -12.67 -27.80
CA ASP A 291 14.84 -11.72 -28.38
C ASP A 291 13.43 -12.32 -28.57
N VAL A 292 12.85 -12.75 -27.46
CA VAL A 292 11.52 -13.39 -27.42
C VAL A 292 10.45 -12.43 -26.89
N ALA A 293 9.19 -12.67 -27.25
CA ALA A 293 8.06 -11.80 -26.89
C ALA A 293 7.95 -11.55 -25.37
N GLU A 294 8.32 -12.54 -24.55
CA GLU A 294 8.32 -12.43 -23.09
C GLU A 294 9.40 -11.48 -22.54
N ASN A 295 10.59 -11.48 -23.16
CA ASN A 295 11.68 -10.58 -22.78
C ASN A 295 11.42 -9.16 -23.28
N ARG A 296 10.85 -9.04 -24.49
CA ARG A 296 10.35 -7.76 -25.02
C ARG A 296 9.26 -7.17 -24.12
N PHE A 297 8.36 -8.02 -23.59
CA PHE A 297 7.33 -7.61 -22.64
C PHE A 297 7.93 -7.12 -21.32
N PHE A 298 8.93 -7.83 -20.78
CA PHE A 298 9.61 -7.41 -19.56
C PHE A 298 10.28 -6.03 -19.73
N LYS A 299 11.02 -5.84 -20.83
CA LYS A 299 11.62 -4.54 -21.18
C LYS A 299 10.57 -3.44 -21.31
N TYR A 300 9.49 -3.72 -22.02
CA TYR A 300 8.37 -2.79 -22.18
C TYR A 300 7.73 -2.38 -20.84
N PHE A 301 7.56 -3.32 -19.91
CA PHE A 301 7.03 -2.99 -18.58
C PHE A 301 7.96 -2.05 -17.80
N LEU A 302 9.28 -2.26 -17.85
CA LEU A 302 10.24 -1.35 -17.23
C LEU A 302 10.20 0.05 -17.85
N GLU A 303 10.02 0.14 -19.16
CA GLU A 303 9.85 1.42 -19.87
C GLU A 303 8.55 2.13 -19.45
N LEU A 304 7.43 1.40 -19.32
CA LEU A 304 6.18 1.96 -18.79
C LEU A 304 6.34 2.53 -17.38
N VAL A 305 7.07 1.82 -16.51
CA VAL A 305 7.34 2.28 -15.14
C VAL A 305 8.22 3.54 -15.15
N ARG A 306 9.24 3.60 -16.01
CA ARG A 306 10.06 4.82 -16.20
C ARG A 306 9.18 6.01 -16.59
N ASP A 307 8.36 5.84 -17.62
CA ASP A 307 7.53 6.92 -18.15
C ASP A 307 6.53 7.43 -17.10
N LEU A 308 6.03 6.55 -16.23
CA LEU A 308 5.23 6.95 -15.08
C LEU A 308 6.03 7.77 -14.06
N ILE A 309 7.23 7.31 -13.70
CA ILE A 309 8.10 8.00 -12.74
C ILE A 309 8.43 9.41 -13.25
N GLU A 310 8.80 9.55 -14.52
CA GLU A 310 9.09 10.86 -15.14
C GLU A 310 7.87 11.79 -15.08
N LYS A 311 6.69 11.28 -15.45
CA LYS A 311 5.43 12.03 -15.35
C LYS A 311 5.13 12.48 -13.93
N LEU A 312 5.40 11.63 -12.92
CA LEU A 312 5.19 11.99 -11.51
C LEU A 312 6.23 13.00 -11.02
N LEU A 313 7.49 12.87 -11.44
CA LEU A 313 8.56 13.80 -11.10
C LEU A 313 8.24 15.22 -11.56
N ASP A 314 7.75 15.37 -12.80
CA ASP A 314 7.36 16.66 -13.39
C ASP A 314 6.24 17.37 -12.61
N ASN A 315 5.35 16.59 -11.99
CA ASN A 315 4.21 17.10 -11.23
C ASN A 315 4.47 17.16 -9.71
N SER A 316 5.59 16.62 -9.24
CA SER A 316 5.91 16.53 -7.82
C SER A 316 6.54 17.83 -7.28
N LYS A 317 6.06 18.25 -6.10
CA LYS A 317 6.72 19.31 -5.31
C LYS A 317 7.86 18.71 -4.49
N GLU A 318 8.81 19.55 -4.06
CA GLU A 318 9.87 19.14 -3.14
C GLU A 318 9.29 18.49 -1.87
N GLY A 319 9.88 17.37 -1.45
CA GLY A 319 9.41 16.57 -0.31
C GLY A 319 9.57 15.06 -0.56
N TYR A 320 8.99 14.26 0.33
CA TYR A 320 9.13 12.79 0.37
C TYR A 320 8.87 12.11 -0.98
N ILE A 321 7.73 12.46 -1.59
CA ILE A 321 7.28 11.86 -2.85
C ILE A 321 8.35 12.07 -3.93
N LYS A 322 8.89 13.28 -4.05
CA LYS A 322 9.89 13.59 -5.06
C LYS A 322 11.21 12.86 -4.82
N ASP A 323 11.69 12.80 -3.58
CA ASP A 323 12.93 12.08 -3.24
C ASP A 323 12.81 10.58 -3.54
N LYS A 324 11.65 9.99 -3.22
CA LYS A 324 11.35 8.59 -3.54
C LYS A 324 11.25 8.34 -5.04
N LEU A 325 10.60 9.23 -5.78
CA LEU A 325 10.55 9.13 -7.23
C LEU A 325 11.94 9.25 -7.87
N ILE A 326 12.83 10.09 -7.33
CA ILE A 326 14.23 10.19 -7.78
C ILE A 326 14.93 8.85 -7.56
N PHE A 327 14.78 8.25 -6.38
CA PHE A 327 15.33 6.92 -6.09
C PHE A 327 14.79 5.85 -7.07
N CYS A 328 13.47 5.77 -7.26
CA CYS A 328 12.86 4.83 -8.21
C CYS A 328 13.37 5.07 -9.65
N ASN A 329 13.61 6.33 -10.02
CA ASN A 329 14.15 6.68 -11.32
C ASN A 329 15.59 6.19 -11.49
N GLU A 330 16.45 6.38 -10.48
CA GLU A 330 17.82 5.87 -10.48
C GLU A 330 17.87 4.35 -10.65
N GLU A 331 17.03 3.61 -9.90
CA GLU A 331 16.92 2.16 -9.99
C GLU A 331 16.44 1.70 -11.39
N ILE A 332 15.40 2.32 -11.95
CA ILE A 332 14.91 1.94 -13.29
C ILE A 332 15.89 2.25 -14.39
N VAL A 333 16.57 3.40 -14.31
CA VAL A 333 17.63 3.75 -15.25
C VAL A 333 18.76 2.72 -15.16
N TYR A 334 19.13 2.30 -13.95
CA TYR A 334 20.10 1.23 -13.75
C TYR A 334 19.62 -0.08 -14.41
N TYR A 335 18.37 -0.50 -14.19
CA TYR A 335 17.82 -1.72 -14.80
C TYR A 335 17.84 -1.66 -16.33
N LEU A 336 17.30 -0.59 -16.91
CA LEU A 336 17.25 -0.39 -18.37
C LEU A 336 18.63 -0.22 -19.02
N SER A 337 19.65 0.18 -18.25
CA SER A 337 21.03 0.26 -18.74
C SER A 337 21.75 -1.09 -18.86
N ASN A 338 21.10 -2.18 -18.44
CA ASN A 338 21.67 -3.51 -18.54
C ASN A 338 21.89 -3.91 -20.02
N LYS A 339 23.10 -4.39 -20.33
CA LYS A 339 23.54 -4.76 -21.69
C LYS A 339 22.60 -5.76 -22.36
N LEU A 340 21.95 -6.64 -21.59
CA LEU A 340 21.02 -7.64 -22.09
C LEU A 340 19.85 -7.03 -22.88
N PHE A 341 19.40 -5.82 -22.51
CA PHE A 341 18.32 -5.13 -23.22
C PHE A 341 18.74 -4.53 -24.56
N GLY A 342 20.04 -4.48 -24.86
CA GLY A 342 20.55 -4.11 -26.17
C GLY A 342 20.21 -5.13 -27.26
N ASP A 343 20.13 -6.41 -26.87
CA ASP A 343 19.84 -7.54 -27.77
C ASP A 343 18.35 -7.94 -27.77
N ILE A 344 17.49 -7.17 -27.08
CA ILE A 344 16.04 -7.40 -26.98
C ILE A 344 15.31 -6.28 -27.76
N GLY A 345 14.49 -6.68 -28.72
CA GLY A 345 13.70 -5.81 -29.58
C GLY A 345 12.53 -5.10 -28.88
N THR A 346 11.73 -4.39 -29.65
CA THR A 346 10.52 -3.71 -29.19
C THR A 346 9.33 -4.65 -29.14
N LEU A 347 8.42 -4.45 -28.18
CA LEU A 347 7.19 -5.25 -28.08
C LEU A 347 6.20 -4.87 -29.18
N ASP A 348 5.78 -5.85 -29.99
CA ASP A 348 4.78 -5.66 -31.05
C ASP A 348 3.34 -5.87 -30.55
N TYR A 349 3.14 -6.87 -29.67
CA TYR A 349 1.87 -7.19 -29.03
C TYR A 349 2.14 -7.87 -27.67
N ILE A 350 1.21 -7.74 -26.72
CA ILE A 350 1.33 -8.40 -25.41
C ILE A 350 0.99 -9.90 -25.56
N PRO A 351 1.90 -10.83 -25.26
CA PRO A 351 1.67 -12.27 -25.48
C PRO A 351 0.89 -12.89 -24.32
N PHE A 352 -0.37 -12.47 -24.14
CA PHE A 352 -1.24 -12.89 -23.02
C PHE A 352 -1.39 -14.41 -22.85
N ASN A 353 -1.28 -15.17 -23.94
CA ASN A 353 -1.37 -16.64 -23.94
C ASN A 353 -0.03 -17.34 -23.68
N SER A 354 1.06 -16.60 -23.44
CA SER A 354 2.38 -17.19 -23.18
C SER A 354 2.38 -17.96 -21.86
N GLN A 355 2.73 -19.25 -21.94
CA GLN A 355 2.93 -20.08 -20.76
C GLN A 355 4.10 -19.61 -19.91
N VAL A 356 5.11 -18.99 -20.54
CA VAL A 356 6.27 -18.42 -19.83
C VAL A 356 5.82 -17.23 -18.99
N LEU A 357 5.07 -16.27 -19.56
CA LEU A 357 4.50 -15.17 -18.79
C LEU A 357 3.53 -15.63 -17.70
N GLN A 358 2.78 -16.70 -17.90
CA GLN A 358 1.77 -17.12 -16.92
C GLN A 358 2.34 -17.97 -15.76
N LYS A 359 3.42 -18.71 -15.99
CA LYS A 359 3.85 -19.77 -15.05
C LYS A 359 5.30 -19.67 -14.58
N ARG A 360 6.20 -19.10 -15.39
CA ARG A 360 7.63 -19.04 -15.03
C ARG A 360 7.85 -17.97 -13.96
N GLU A 361 8.60 -18.33 -12.93
CA GLU A 361 9.03 -17.41 -11.87
C GLU A 361 9.73 -16.17 -12.45
N GLY A 362 9.53 -15.02 -11.83
CA GLY A 362 9.97 -13.72 -12.33
C GLY A 362 9.04 -13.18 -13.41
N TYR A 363 8.82 -13.91 -14.50
CA TYR A 363 7.93 -13.47 -15.60
C TYR A 363 6.47 -13.37 -15.17
N ARG A 364 6.00 -14.37 -14.41
CA ARG A 364 4.65 -14.36 -13.82
C ARG A 364 4.46 -13.14 -12.92
N ASP A 365 5.48 -12.80 -12.16
CA ASP A 365 5.41 -11.73 -11.18
C ASP A 365 5.42 -10.36 -11.91
N ILE A 366 6.27 -10.17 -12.93
CA ILE A 366 6.22 -9.01 -13.83
C ILE A 366 4.86 -8.89 -14.52
N PHE A 367 4.32 -9.99 -15.02
CA PHE A 367 3.01 -9.98 -15.66
C PHE A 367 1.90 -9.60 -14.66
N GLN A 368 1.97 -10.08 -13.42
CA GLN A 368 1.08 -9.65 -12.35
C GLN A 368 1.23 -8.15 -12.03
N PHE A 369 2.45 -7.62 -11.95
CA PHE A 369 2.67 -6.18 -11.72
C PHE A 369 2.17 -5.33 -12.88
N PHE A 370 2.35 -5.78 -14.11
CA PHE A 370 1.78 -5.11 -15.29
C PHE A 370 0.25 -5.08 -15.23
N LEU A 371 -0.37 -6.20 -14.87
CA LEU A 371 -1.81 -6.24 -14.67
C LEU A 371 -2.22 -5.33 -13.51
N MET A 372 -1.52 -5.36 -12.38
CA MET A 372 -1.79 -4.46 -11.26
C MET A 372 -1.63 -3.00 -11.67
N PHE A 373 -0.61 -2.64 -12.45
CA PHE A 373 -0.43 -1.31 -13.03
C PHE A 373 -1.69 -0.95 -13.82
N GLU A 374 -2.04 -1.71 -14.86
CA GLU A 374 -3.22 -1.48 -15.70
C GLU A 374 -4.57 -1.45 -14.95
N PHE A 375 -4.72 -2.22 -13.86
CA PHE A 375 -5.99 -2.35 -13.12
C PHE A 375 -6.12 -1.44 -11.89
N SER A 376 -5.05 -1.20 -11.13
CA SER A 376 -5.02 -0.14 -10.10
C SER A 376 -5.42 1.20 -10.72
N PHE A 377 -5.15 1.32 -12.02
CA PHE A 377 -5.49 2.40 -12.90
C PHE A 377 -6.93 2.45 -13.44
N LYS A 378 -7.69 1.36 -13.43
CA LYS A 378 -9.03 1.29 -14.04
C LYS A 378 -10.16 1.07 -13.06
N LEU A 379 -9.87 0.69 -11.80
CA LEU A 379 -10.85 0.89 -10.74
C LEU A 379 -11.02 2.40 -10.51
N SER A 380 -11.90 3.04 -11.29
CA SER A 380 -12.51 4.29 -10.86
C SER A 380 -13.42 3.92 -9.69
N TRP A 381 -12.82 3.94 -8.51
CA TRP A 381 -13.56 4.25 -7.30
C TRP A 381 -13.96 5.72 -7.47
N ASP A 382 -15.02 6.01 -8.22
CA ASP A 382 -15.45 7.40 -8.48
C ASP A 382 -15.63 8.18 -7.17
N GLU A 383 -15.87 7.48 -6.05
CA GLU A 383 -15.86 8.00 -4.68
C GLU A 383 -14.47 8.50 -4.22
N LEU A 384 -13.38 7.79 -4.50
CA LEU A 384 -12.01 8.17 -4.08
C LEU A 384 -11.43 9.34 -4.88
N ASN A 385 -11.93 9.57 -6.10
CA ASN A 385 -11.37 10.55 -7.03
C ASN A 385 -12.09 11.90 -7.03
N ASN A 386 -13.36 11.99 -6.59
CA ASN A 386 -14.16 13.21 -6.81
C ASN A 386 -14.71 13.93 -5.57
N GLN A 387 -14.48 13.50 -4.32
CA GLN A 387 -15.10 14.22 -3.17
C GLN A 387 -14.26 14.46 -1.90
N PHE A 388 -12.99 14.06 -1.82
CA PHE A 388 -12.27 14.13 -0.54
C PHE A 388 -11.13 15.14 -0.48
N LYS A 389 -11.38 16.25 0.22
CA LYS A 389 -10.36 17.09 0.83
C LYS A 389 -9.75 16.33 2.03
N GLY A 390 -8.86 15.38 1.79
CA GLY A 390 -8.09 14.75 2.88
C GLY A 390 -7.70 13.30 2.62
N PHE A 391 -6.41 13.04 2.76
CA PHE A 391 -5.74 11.76 2.63
C PHE A 391 -6.24 10.66 3.60
N GLU A 392 -6.54 11.05 4.83
CA GLU A 392 -7.02 10.14 5.89
C GLU A 392 -8.35 9.46 5.56
N LYS A 393 -9.27 10.20 4.95
CA LYS A 393 -10.59 9.68 4.61
C LYS A 393 -10.49 8.61 3.51
N LYS A 394 -9.66 8.88 2.49
CA LYS A 394 -9.35 7.94 1.40
C LYS A 394 -8.74 6.64 1.94
N LEU A 395 -7.84 6.74 2.91
CA LEU A 395 -7.23 5.60 3.57
C LEU A 395 -8.23 4.76 4.38
N SER A 396 -9.08 5.41 5.17
CA SER A 396 -10.12 4.70 5.93
C SER A 396 -11.08 3.94 5.02
N GLU A 397 -11.45 4.52 3.87
CA GLU A 397 -12.31 3.88 2.89
C GLU A 397 -11.62 2.71 2.17
N LEU A 398 -10.34 2.86 1.81
CA LEU A 398 -9.55 1.76 1.24
C LEU A 398 -9.39 0.60 2.23
N TYR A 399 -9.16 0.91 3.50
CA TYR A 399 -9.10 -0.10 4.55
C TYR A 399 -10.43 -0.82 4.76
N GLU A 400 -11.55 -0.09 4.62
CA GLU A 400 -12.88 -0.70 4.62
C GLU A 400 -13.03 -1.69 3.45
N TYR A 401 -12.71 -1.28 2.23
CA TYR A 401 -12.75 -2.19 1.08
C TYR A 401 -11.86 -3.41 1.27
N TRP A 402 -10.65 -3.20 1.75
CA TRP A 402 -9.70 -4.27 2.00
C TRP A 402 -10.23 -5.28 3.04
N CYS A 403 -10.79 -4.81 4.17
CA CYS A 403 -11.45 -5.66 5.15
C CYS A 403 -12.59 -6.47 4.54
N TYR A 404 -13.40 -5.85 3.67
CA TYR A 404 -14.48 -6.55 2.98
C TYR A 404 -13.95 -7.72 2.12
N PHE A 405 -12.92 -7.49 1.30
CA PHE A 405 -12.32 -8.55 0.50
C PHE A 405 -11.66 -9.63 1.34
N LYS A 406 -11.09 -9.29 2.51
CA LYS A 406 -10.56 -10.28 3.45
C LYS A 406 -11.64 -11.19 4.01
N ILE A 407 -12.76 -10.61 4.46
CA ILE A 407 -13.92 -11.41 4.92
C ILE A 407 -14.44 -12.29 3.77
N LEU A 408 -14.55 -11.72 2.56
CA LEU A 408 -15.00 -12.43 1.37
C LEU A 408 -14.09 -13.63 1.05
N LYS A 409 -12.76 -13.44 1.08
CA LYS A 409 -11.76 -14.49 0.87
C LYS A 409 -11.89 -15.59 1.91
N VAL A 410 -11.93 -15.25 3.20
CA VAL A 410 -12.07 -16.22 4.30
C VAL A 410 -13.35 -17.05 4.14
N LEU A 411 -14.47 -16.42 3.80
CA LEU A 411 -15.73 -17.13 3.57
C LEU A 411 -15.69 -18.00 2.31
N ASN A 412 -15.07 -17.53 1.23
CA ASN A 412 -14.88 -18.31 0.00
C ASN A 412 -14.03 -19.57 0.25
N GLU A 413 -12.93 -19.45 0.99
CA GLU A 413 -12.06 -20.58 1.34
C GLU A 413 -12.75 -21.60 2.24
N MET A 414 -13.68 -21.15 3.09
CA MET A 414 -14.49 -22.02 3.95
C MET A 414 -15.72 -22.62 3.25
N SER A 415 -16.10 -22.09 2.09
CA SER A 415 -17.33 -22.41 1.38
C SER A 415 -17.12 -23.46 0.30
N ILE A 416 -18.15 -24.27 0.04
CA ILE A 416 -18.17 -25.22 -1.08
C ILE A 416 -18.46 -24.48 -2.40
N SER A 417 -19.22 -23.38 -2.33
CA SER A 417 -19.52 -22.51 -3.47
C SER A 417 -18.57 -21.32 -3.52
N LYS A 418 -18.02 -21.04 -4.70
CA LYS A 418 -17.22 -19.84 -4.97
C LYS A 418 -18.12 -18.67 -5.38
N VAL A 419 -17.66 -17.45 -5.09
CA VAL A 419 -18.29 -16.19 -5.51
C VAL A 419 -17.67 -15.71 -6.82
N ASP A 420 -18.51 -15.29 -7.78
CA ASP A 420 -18.06 -14.80 -9.07
C ASP A 420 -17.75 -13.29 -9.06
N PHE A 421 -17.03 -12.79 -10.07
CA PHE A 421 -16.73 -11.36 -10.21
C PHE A 421 -17.97 -10.46 -10.29
N GLU A 422 -18.93 -10.88 -11.11
CA GLU A 422 -20.19 -10.16 -11.32
C GLU A 422 -21.03 -10.09 -10.05
N ASP A 423 -20.77 -10.95 -9.08
CA ASP A 423 -21.42 -10.85 -7.78
C ASP A 423 -20.91 -9.63 -7.00
N VAL A 424 -19.62 -9.31 -7.09
CA VAL A 424 -18.97 -8.31 -6.22
C VAL A 424 -19.01 -6.91 -6.81
N PHE A 425 -18.83 -6.78 -8.13
CA PHE A 425 -18.66 -5.48 -8.79
C PHE A 425 -19.86 -5.08 -9.67
N GLU A 426 -20.09 -3.78 -9.77
CA GLU A 426 -20.90 -3.13 -10.81
C GLU A 426 -19.96 -2.43 -11.79
N ILE A 427 -20.13 -2.70 -13.09
CA ILE A 427 -19.29 -2.11 -14.14
C ILE A 427 -20.03 -0.94 -14.76
N ASN A 428 -19.37 0.20 -14.79
CA ASN A 428 -19.80 1.36 -15.55
C ASN A 428 -19.14 1.33 -16.95
N LYS A 429 -19.93 0.95 -17.95
CA LYS A 429 -19.45 0.78 -19.34
C LYS A 429 -19.07 2.10 -20.04
N ASN A 430 -19.49 3.25 -19.52
CA ASN A 430 -19.27 4.55 -20.18
C ASN A 430 -17.87 5.14 -19.90
N ASN A 431 -17.33 4.86 -18.72
CA ASN A 431 -16.00 5.28 -18.27
C ASN A 431 -15.07 4.08 -17.98
N TRP A 432 -15.52 2.86 -18.31
CA TRP A 432 -14.82 1.61 -18.00
C TRP A 432 -14.38 1.52 -16.53
N SER A 433 -15.25 1.96 -15.61
CA SER A 433 -15.00 1.87 -14.18
C SER A 433 -15.75 0.76 -13.47
N MET A 434 -15.33 0.45 -12.25
CA MET A 434 -15.89 -0.62 -11.43
C MET A 434 -16.12 -0.15 -10.00
N ASP A 435 -17.33 -0.35 -9.50
CA ASP A 435 -17.71 -0.06 -8.12
C ASP A 435 -18.07 -1.35 -7.37
N ILE A 436 -17.77 -1.43 -6.07
CA ILE A 436 -18.27 -2.54 -5.24
C ILE A 436 -19.77 -2.36 -5.00
N LYS A 437 -20.55 -3.44 -5.16
CA LYS A 437 -21.97 -3.47 -4.78
C LYS A 437 -22.16 -3.20 -3.29
N ARG A 438 -23.07 -2.29 -2.95
CA ARG A 438 -23.41 -1.92 -1.56
C ARG A 438 -24.89 -2.18 -1.22
N GLY A 439 -25.19 -2.23 0.08
CA GLY A 439 -26.55 -2.26 0.60
C GLY A 439 -27.29 -3.57 0.31
N HIS A 440 -28.41 -3.50 -0.42
CA HIS A 440 -29.16 -4.72 -0.78
C HIS A 440 -28.50 -5.51 -1.91
N LYS A 441 -27.73 -4.85 -2.79
CA LYS A 441 -27.10 -5.51 -3.93
C LYS A 441 -25.82 -6.27 -3.56
N SER A 442 -25.29 -6.04 -2.36
CA SER A 442 -24.04 -6.62 -1.87
C SER A 442 -24.16 -8.04 -1.33
N ILE A 443 -25.37 -8.63 -1.32
CA ILE A 443 -25.62 -9.93 -0.70
C ILE A 443 -24.77 -11.01 -1.39
N LYS A 444 -23.92 -11.68 -0.61
CA LYS A 444 -23.17 -12.87 -1.02
C LYS A 444 -23.57 -14.06 -0.18
N LYS A 445 -23.78 -15.21 -0.82
CA LYS A 445 -24.28 -16.43 -0.16
C LYS A 445 -23.18 -17.49 -0.18
N PHE A 446 -22.95 -18.09 0.97
CA PHE A 446 -21.97 -19.15 1.15
C PHE A 446 -22.65 -20.36 1.76
N LYS A 447 -22.24 -21.55 1.29
CA LYS A 447 -22.62 -22.81 1.90
C LYS A 447 -21.37 -23.47 2.45
N LEU A 448 -21.32 -23.58 3.78
CA LEU A 448 -20.21 -24.18 4.50
C LEU A 448 -20.63 -25.57 4.99
N ASN A 449 -19.70 -26.50 4.99
CA ASN A 449 -19.85 -27.78 5.70
C ASN A 449 -18.87 -27.78 6.87
N LEU A 450 -19.39 -27.54 8.07
CA LEU A 450 -18.63 -27.47 9.30
C LEU A 450 -19.36 -28.27 10.38
N PHE A 451 -18.60 -29.00 11.20
CA PHE A 451 -19.15 -29.76 12.33
C PHE A 451 -20.27 -30.73 11.91
N ASP A 452 -20.11 -31.39 10.76
CA ASP A 452 -21.10 -32.31 10.16
C ASP A 452 -22.48 -31.69 9.88
N GLN A 453 -22.55 -30.37 9.74
CA GLN A 453 -23.77 -29.63 9.40
C GLN A 453 -23.57 -28.71 8.20
N ASP A 454 -24.63 -28.57 7.40
CA ASP A 454 -24.71 -27.57 6.33
C ASP A 454 -25.11 -26.23 6.93
N ILE A 455 -24.23 -25.24 6.80
CA ILE A 455 -24.39 -23.90 7.37
C ILE A 455 -24.47 -22.89 6.23
N PHE A 456 -25.51 -22.07 6.23
CA PHE A 456 -25.69 -21.02 5.23
C PHE A 456 -25.32 -19.67 5.83
N ILE A 457 -24.47 -18.92 5.13
CA ILE A 457 -24.04 -17.59 5.56
C ILE A 457 -24.34 -16.59 4.46
N GLU A 458 -24.92 -15.45 4.82
CA GLU A 458 -25.05 -14.28 3.96
C GLU A 458 -24.12 -13.15 4.44
N LEU A 459 -23.19 -12.70 3.58
CA LEU A 459 -22.38 -11.51 3.81
C LEU A 459 -23.09 -10.30 3.21
N PHE A 460 -23.16 -9.21 3.98
CA PHE A 460 -23.64 -7.92 3.54
C PHE A 460 -22.54 -6.88 3.70
N TYR A 461 -22.34 -6.07 2.66
CA TYR A 461 -21.56 -4.85 2.73
C TYR A 461 -22.48 -3.63 2.80
N ASN A 462 -22.27 -2.80 3.83
CA ASN A 462 -22.89 -1.49 3.98
C ASN A 462 -24.44 -1.52 3.99
N LYS A 463 -25.01 -2.50 4.72
CA LYS A 463 -26.45 -2.73 4.77
C LYS A 463 -27.14 -1.93 5.87
N THR A 464 -28.23 -1.27 5.51
CA THR A 464 -29.10 -0.56 6.47
C THR A 464 -30.07 -1.51 7.17
N PHE A 465 -30.17 -1.37 8.49
CA PHE A 465 -31.13 -2.00 9.39
C PHE A 465 -32.00 -0.91 10.03
N SER A 466 -33.31 -0.97 9.86
CA SER A 466 -34.28 -0.06 10.46
C SER A 466 -35.60 -0.79 10.71
N ASN A 467 -36.56 -0.14 11.37
CA ASN A 467 -37.86 -0.77 11.62
C ASN A 467 -38.62 -1.12 10.31
N ASN A 468 -38.29 -0.45 9.19
CA ASN A 468 -38.93 -0.60 7.90
C ASN A 468 -38.19 -1.56 6.93
N THR A 469 -37.08 -2.16 7.36
CA THR A 469 -36.33 -3.12 6.53
C THR A 469 -36.65 -4.57 6.91
N LYS A 470 -36.35 -5.53 6.00
CA LYS A 470 -36.55 -6.98 6.23
C LYS A 470 -35.90 -7.47 7.53
N TYR A 471 -34.67 -7.04 7.78
CA TYR A 471 -33.97 -7.24 9.05
C TYR A 471 -34.02 -5.93 9.82
N LYS A 472 -34.42 -5.97 11.08
CA LYS A 472 -34.86 -4.78 11.81
C LYS A 472 -33.85 -4.34 12.87
N SER A 473 -33.77 -3.02 13.03
CA SER A 473 -33.39 -2.39 14.29
C SER A 473 -34.67 -1.88 14.95
N TYR A 474 -34.82 -2.08 16.27
CA TYR A 474 -36.03 -1.65 16.98
C TYR A 474 -36.01 -0.16 17.36
N SER A 475 -34.84 0.48 17.32
CA SER A 475 -34.64 1.88 17.71
C SER A 475 -34.37 2.76 16.48
N LEU A 476 -33.10 3.05 16.20
CA LEU A 476 -32.64 3.91 15.10
C LEU A 476 -32.22 3.09 13.88
N ALA A 477 -32.08 3.76 12.74
CA ALA A 477 -31.47 3.15 11.58
C ALA A 477 -29.95 3.00 11.79
N PHE A 478 -29.43 1.80 11.59
CA PHE A 478 -28.01 1.49 11.69
C PHE A 478 -27.48 0.90 10.39
N ARG A 479 -26.19 1.13 10.13
CA ARG A 479 -25.49 0.63 8.95
C ARG A 479 -24.06 0.24 9.37
N PRO A 480 -23.87 -0.98 9.89
CA PRO A 480 -22.54 -1.56 10.05
C PRO A 480 -21.85 -1.69 8.69
N ASP A 481 -20.51 -1.63 8.68
CA ASP A 481 -19.73 -1.77 7.45
C ASP A 481 -19.92 -3.19 6.88
N TYR A 482 -19.83 -4.22 7.72
CA TYR A 482 -20.08 -5.61 7.34
C TYR A 482 -21.07 -6.28 8.27
N SER A 483 -21.85 -7.21 7.74
CA SER A 483 -22.72 -8.07 8.53
C SER A 483 -22.72 -9.48 7.98
N LEU A 484 -22.54 -10.46 8.86
CA LEU A 484 -22.76 -11.87 8.57
C LEU A 484 -24.11 -12.27 9.14
N LEU A 485 -24.95 -12.88 8.32
CA LEU A 485 -26.15 -13.56 8.76
C LEU A 485 -25.93 -15.06 8.65
N ILE A 486 -25.93 -15.72 9.79
CA ILE A 486 -25.74 -17.17 9.92
C ILE A 486 -27.13 -17.79 10.10
N TYR A 487 -27.45 -18.76 9.24
CA TYR A 487 -28.66 -19.57 9.34
C TYR A 487 -28.28 -20.93 9.92
N LEU A 488 -28.83 -21.25 11.08
CA LEU A 488 -28.57 -22.51 11.80
C LEU A 488 -29.85 -22.98 12.47
N ASN A 489 -30.20 -24.27 12.33
CA ASN A 489 -31.36 -24.89 12.99
C ASN A 489 -32.71 -24.15 12.82
N GLY A 490 -32.90 -23.45 11.69
CA GLY A 490 -34.11 -22.66 11.42
C GLY A 490 -34.10 -21.24 12.03
N GLU A 491 -33.10 -20.92 12.83
CA GLU A 491 -32.87 -19.61 13.43
C GLU A 491 -31.86 -18.78 12.62
N ARG A 492 -31.79 -17.49 12.96
CA ARG A 492 -30.98 -16.48 12.30
C ARG A 492 -30.17 -15.74 13.35
N TYR A 493 -28.87 -15.59 13.09
CA TYR A 493 -27.96 -14.89 13.99
C TYR A 493 -27.11 -13.90 13.20
N PHE A 494 -26.98 -12.68 13.70
CA PHE A 494 -26.16 -11.64 13.11
C PHE A 494 -24.84 -11.48 13.86
N ILE A 495 -23.78 -11.28 13.08
CA ILE A 495 -22.49 -10.79 13.56
C ILE A 495 -22.15 -9.55 12.74
N HIS A 496 -21.82 -8.44 13.40
CA HIS A 496 -21.48 -7.19 12.74
C HIS A 496 -20.00 -6.86 12.89
N PHE A 497 -19.49 -6.17 11.89
CA PHE A 497 -18.12 -5.69 11.87
C PHE A 497 -18.06 -4.24 11.38
N ASP A 498 -17.15 -3.45 11.93
CA ASP A 498 -16.93 -2.06 11.56
C ASP A 498 -15.42 -1.83 11.38
N ALA A 499 -14.98 -1.37 10.22
CA ALA A 499 -13.57 -1.11 9.96
C ALA A 499 -13.15 0.26 10.50
N LYS A 500 -12.01 0.30 11.20
CA LYS A 500 -11.43 1.53 11.73
C LYS A 500 -9.93 1.51 11.49
N TYR A 501 -9.47 2.37 10.58
CA TYR A 501 -8.04 2.57 10.35
C TYR A 501 -7.47 3.58 11.37
N ARG A 502 -7.02 3.08 12.53
CA ARG A 502 -6.47 3.88 13.64
C ARG A 502 -5.26 3.20 14.28
N SER A 503 -4.48 3.97 15.05
CA SER A 503 -3.31 3.43 15.73
C SER A 503 -3.70 2.32 16.72
N GLU A 504 -2.90 1.26 16.76
CA GLU A 504 -3.08 0.17 17.72
C GLU A 504 -3.06 0.70 19.16
N LEU A 505 -2.26 1.73 19.46
CA LEU A 505 -2.22 2.31 20.81
C LEU A 505 -3.53 2.97 21.22
N ASP A 506 -4.24 3.62 20.31
CA ASP A 506 -5.55 4.21 20.62
C ASP A 506 -6.56 3.12 20.97
N VAL A 507 -6.50 2.00 20.24
CA VAL A 507 -7.32 0.81 20.49
C VAL A 507 -6.91 0.16 21.82
N ILE A 508 -5.64 -0.16 22.02
CA ILE A 508 -5.14 -0.77 23.27
C ILE A 508 -5.42 0.12 24.49
N ASN A 509 -5.11 1.42 24.44
CA ASN A 509 -5.39 2.35 25.55
C ASN A 509 -6.88 2.44 25.86
N PHE A 510 -7.72 2.30 24.85
CA PHE A 510 -9.16 2.25 25.00
C PHE A 510 -9.63 0.95 25.68
N TYR A 511 -9.08 -0.20 25.31
CA TYR A 511 -9.48 -1.51 25.82
C TYR A 511 -8.78 -1.95 27.13
N ASN A 512 -7.56 -1.47 27.43
CA ASN A 512 -6.76 -1.86 28.60
C ASN A 512 -6.99 -1.03 29.85
N LYS A 513 -7.71 0.10 29.77
CA LYS A 513 -8.05 0.87 30.97
C LYS A 513 -8.93 0.09 31.97
N ILE A 514 -9.49 -1.05 31.60
CA ILE A 514 -10.49 -1.74 32.43
C ILE A 514 -9.94 -3.04 33.07
N GLN A 515 -8.74 -3.50 32.73
CA GLN A 515 -8.17 -4.71 33.36
C GLN A 515 -7.22 -4.38 34.51
N ASP A 516 -7.32 -5.17 35.57
CA ASP A 516 -6.55 -5.12 36.82
C ASP A 516 -6.70 -3.83 37.66
N LYS A 517 -7.91 -3.29 37.70
CA LYS A 517 -8.26 -2.16 38.58
C LYS A 517 -9.18 -2.59 39.70
N THR A 518 -8.87 -2.14 40.91
CA THR A 518 -9.78 -2.23 42.05
C THR A 518 -11.07 -1.44 41.76
N PHE A 519 -12.17 -1.80 42.41
CA PHE A 519 -13.48 -1.15 42.22
C PHE A 519 -13.41 0.39 42.32
N SER A 520 -12.62 0.89 43.27
CA SER A 520 -12.33 2.32 43.47
C SER A 520 -11.60 3.00 42.32
N GLU A 521 -10.71 2.29 41.62
CA GLU A 521 -9.99 2.83 40.46
C GLU A 521 -10.90 2.88 39.23
N VAL A 522 -11.78 1.88 39.08
CA VAL A 522 -12.82 1.87 38.04
C VAL A 522 -13.79 3.02 38.25
N GLU A 523 -14.25 3.24 39.48
CA GLU A 523 -15.18 4.33 39.81
C GLU A 523 -14.56 5.71 39.56
N ASN A 524 -13.29 5.90 39.92
CA ASN A 524 -12.57 7.14 39.63
C ASN A 524 -12.38 7.37 38.12
N GLU A 525 -12.16 6.31 37.34
CA GLU A 525 -12.08 6.43 35.88
C GLU A 525 -13.42 6.75 35.23
N VAL A 526 -14.51 6.12 35.69
CA VAL A 526 -15.87 6.46 35.23
C VAL A 526 -16.18 7.92 35.56
N ASN A 527 -15.90 8.37 36.79
CA ASN A 527 -16.13 9.76 37.20
C ASN A 527 -15.29 10.77 36.40
N ASN A 528 -14.00 10.47 36.16
CA ASN A 528 -13.13 11.30 35.32
C ASN A 528 -13.60 11.31 33.87
N ARG A 529 -14.09 10.18 33.37
CA ARG A 529 -14.63 10.05 32.03
C ARG A 529 -15.91 10.85 31.86
N ASP A 530 -16.89 10.67 32.74
CA ASP A 530 -18.16 11.40 32.72
C ASP A 530 -17.92 12.91 32.88
N SER A 531 -16.96 13.30 33.71
CA SER A 531 -16.54 14.70 33.86
C SER A 531 -15.96 15.26 32.55
N ASN A 532 -15.11 14.48 31.85
CA ASN A 532 -14.52 14.91 30.58
C ASN A 532 -15.53 14.93 29.42
N GLU A 533 -16.45 13.95 29.36
CA GLU A 533 -17.54 13.92 28.37
C GLU A 533 -18.48 15.12 28.57
N ASN A 534 -18.82 15.46 29.81
CA ASN A 534 -19.65 16.62 30.12
C ASN A 534 -18.95 17.97 29.86
N LYS A 535 -17.67 18.08 30.21
CA LYS A 535 -16.93 19.36 30.19
C LYS A 535 -16.33 19.70 28.82
N TYR A 536 -15.94 18.68 28.05
CA TYR A 536 -15.26 18.85 26.77
C TYR A 536 -16.00 18.22 25.58
N ARG A 537 -17.09 17.46 25.80
CA ARG A 537 -17.82 16.71 24.76
C ARG A 537 -16.93 15.74 23.96
N ILE A 538 -15.87 15.23 24.58
CA ILE A 538 -14.91 14.31 23.95
C ILE A 538 -15.32 12.87 24.29
N PHE A 539 -15.90 12.16 23.32
CA PHE A 539 -16.31 10.76 23.46
C PHE A 539 -15.19 9.82 23.00
N LYS A 540 -14.20 9.57 23.87
CA LYS A 540 -13.04 8.70 23.55
C LYS A 540 -13.41 7.21 23.32
N ASN A 541 -14.61 6.82 23.73
CA ASN A 541 -15.05 5.43 23.77
C ASN A 541 -16.17 5.09 22.76
N GLY A 542 -16.37 5.97 21.78
CA GLY A 542 -17.49 5.88 20.83
C GLY A 542 -17.57 4.57 20.06
N ASP A 543 -16.45 3.90 19.79
CA ASP A 543 -16.44 2.69 18.97
C ASP A 543 -17.00 1.45 19.72
N ILE A 544 -16.64 1.21 20.99
CA ILE A 544 -17.29 0.15 21.81
C ILE A 544 -18.77 0.45 22.00
N TYR A 545 -19.12 1.71 22.26
CA TYR A 545 -20.52 2.09 22.40
C TYR A 545 -21.33 1.85 21.13
N LYS A 546 -20.72 2.13 19.97
CA LYS A 546 -21.29 1.78 18.68
C LYS A 546 -21.47 0.27 18.54
N MET A 547 -20.50 -0.54 18.98
CA MET A 547 -20.60 -2.01 18.93
C MET A 547 -21.71 -2.55 19.84
N HIS A 548 -21.82 -2.06 21.09
CA HIS A 548 -22.96 -2.38 21.96
C HIS A 548 -24.28 -1.94 21.33
N THR A 549 -24.31 -0.74 20.76
CA THR A 549 -25.53 -0.23 20.11
C THR A 549 -25.95 -1.15 18.95
N TYR A 550 -25.03 -1.61 18.12
CA TYR A 550 -25.31 -2.56 17.05
C TYR A 550 -25.79 -3.91 17.59
N LYS A 551 -25.06 -4.48 18.55
CA LYS A 551 -25.40 -5.77 19.17
C LYS A 551 -26.79 -5.74 19.81
N ASP A 552 -27.09 -4.67 20.53
CA ASP A 552 -28.30 -4.62 21.34
C ASP A 552 -29.50 -4.12 20.52
N SER A 553 -29.32 -3.17 19.58
CA SER A 553 -30.45 -2.57 18.84
C SER A 553 -30.88 -3.32 17.59
N ILE A 554 -29.95 -4.03 16.93
CA ILE A 554 -30.26 -4.83 15.73
C ILE A 554 -30.74 -6.20 16.21
N LEU A 555 -31.91 -6.61 15.75
CA LEU A 555 -32.53 -7.85 16.22
C LEU A 555 -31.72 -9.07 15.79
N LYS A 556 -31.64 -10.06 16.68
CA LYS A 556 -30.94 -11.35 16.47
C LYS A 556 -29.42 -11.21 16.32
N THR A 557 -28.83 -10.14 16.85
CA THR A 557 -27.38 -9.95 16.84
C THR A 557 -26.74 -10.56 18.07
N GLU A 558 -25.73 -11.39 17.85
CA GLU A 558 -24.97 -12.07 18.91
C GLU A 558 -23.60 -11.43 19.14
N GLY A 559 -23.06 -10.69 18.16
CA GLY A 559 -21.82 -9.97 18.37
C GLY A 559 -21.56 -8.84 17.39
N SER A 560 -20.72 -7.89 17.83
CA SER A 560 -20.32 -6.73 17.03
C SER A 560 -18.88 -6.35 17.33
N TYR A 561 -18.03 -6.27 16.30
CA TYR A 561 -16.58 -6.12 16.47
C TYR A 561 -15.98 -5.03 15.58
N VAL A 562 -14.96 -4.34 16.08
CA VAL A 562 -14.15 -3.41 15.29
C VAL A 562 -13.03 -4.18 14.60
N LEU A 563 -12.86 -4.02 13.28
CA LEU A 563 -11.68 -4.48 12.56
C LEU A 563 -10.67 -3.32 12.48
N TYR A 564 -9.41 -3.54 12.86
CA TYR A 564 -8.41 -2.48 12.89
C TYR A 564 -6.99 -2.97 12.60
N PRO A 565 -6.10 -2.12 12.04
CA PRO A 565 -4.73 -2.49 11.69
C PRO A 565 -3.84 -2.49 12.94
N GLY A 566 -3.91 -3.57 13.71
CA GLY A 566 -3.08 -3.81 14.88
C GLY A 566 -2.93 -5.31 15.12
N ASN A 567 -2.39 -5.68 16.29
CA ASN A 567 -2.02 -7.06 16.60
C ASN A 567 -2.75 -7.59 17.86
N VAL A 568 -3.43 -6.72 18.60
CA VAL A 568 -4.13 -7.11 19.84
C VAL A 568 -5.59 -7.48 19.59
N HIS A 569 -5.93 -8.73 19.88
CA HIS A 569 -7.32 -9.18 19.92
C HIS A 569 -7.95 -8.91 21.30
N LYS A 570 -9.15 -8.33 21.32
CA LYS A 570 -9.90 -8.07 22.57
C LYS A 570 -11.39 -8.37 22.42
N LEU A 571 -11.92 -9.16 23.35
CA LEU A 571 -13.35 -9.47 23.45
C LEU A 571 -13.88 -9.13 24.85
N PHE A 572 -15.07 -8.53 24.88
CA PHE A 572 -15.90 -8.34 26.06
C PHE A 572 -17.11 -9.24 25.94
N LYS A 573 -17.07 -10.34 26.68
CA LYS A 573 -18.10 -11.39 26.67
C LYS A 573 -19.10 -11.13 27.79
N GLU A 574 -20.37 -11.44 27.55
CA GLU A 574 -21.36 -11.46 28.64
C GLU A 574 -21.13 -12.61 29.60
N ASP A 575 -20.72 -13.77 29.07
CA ASP A 575 -20.33 -14.95 29.83
C ASP A 575 -18.88 -15.31 29.48
N ASN A 576 -18.05 -15.49 30.51
CA ASN A 576 -16.63 -15.80 30.33
C ASN A 576 -16.40 -17.11 29.58
N ASP A 577 -17.32 -18.06 29.73
CA ASP A 577 -17.22 -19.41 29.15
C ASP A 577 -17.63 -19.46 27.67
N LEU A 578 -18.29 -18.42 27.17
CA LEU A 578 -18.80 -18.34 25.80
C LEU A 578 -18.05 -17.29 24.97
N ILE A 579 -18.04 -17.44 23.64
CA ILE A 579 -17.43 -16.43 22.75
C ILE A 579 -18.44 -15.35 22.35
N ILE A 580 -19.73 -15.70 22.33
CA ILE A 580 -20.88 -14.84 22.09
C ILE A 580 -21.95 -15.17 23.15
N PRO A 581 -22.76 -14.19 23.60
CA PRO A 581 -22.83 -12.83 23.10
C PRO A 581 -21.63 -11.96 23.52
N SER A 582 -21.07 -11.17 22.60
CA SER A 582 -19.90 -10.32 22.92
C SER A 582 -19.71 -9.12 21.98
N VAL A 583 -18.89 -8.15 22.42
CA VAL A 583 -18.38 -7.06 21.58
C VAL A 583 -16.87 -6.95 21.72
N GLY A 584 -16.18 -6.32 20.77
CA GLY A 584 -14.72 -6.19 20.90
C GLY A 584 -14.02 -5.59 19.70
N ALA A 585 -12.71 -5.83 19.63
CA ALA A 585 -11.85 -5.45 18.53
C ALA A 585 -11.02 -6.64 18.06
N PHE A 586 -10.97 -6.81 16.74
CA PHE A 586 -10.28 -7.89 16.06
C PHE A 586 -9.17 -7.30 15.16
N PRO A 587 -7.91 -7.73 15.32
CA PRO A 587 -6.79 -7.24 14.53
C PRO A 587 -6.87 -7.74 13.09
N LEU A 588 -6.66 -6.84 12.12
CA LEU A 588 -6.59 -7.13 10.69
C LEU A 588 -5.73 -6.05 10.00
N ALA A 589 -4.40 -6.20 9.96
CA ALA A 589 -3.44 -5.33 9.31
C ALA A 589 -2.96 -5.85 7.92
N PRO A 590 -2.90 -4.97 6.90
CA PRO A 590 -2.34 -5.33 5.59
C PRO A 590 -0.87 -5.74 5.65
N GLY A 591 -0.45 -6.66 4.77
CA GLY A 591 0.98 -7.01 4.59
C GLY A 591 1.55 -8.08 5.56
N ASN A 592 0.76 -8.60 6.51
CA ASN A 592 1.20 -9.61 7.49
C ASN A 592 1.19 -11.07 6.99
N GLY A 593 1.35 -11.32 5.69
CA GLY A 593 1.57 -12.69 5.17
C GLY A 593 0.43 -13.71 5.33
N GLY A 594 -0.77 -13.29 5.74
CA GLY A 594 -1.98 -14.14 5.80
C GLY A 594 -2.36 -14.68 7.20
N ASP A 595 -1.55 -14.49 8.23
CA ASP A 595 -1.82 -14.99 9.59
C ASP A 595 -3.16 -14.49 10.16
N GLU A 596 -3.55 -13.28 9.79
CA GLU A 596 -4.78 -12.66 10.29
C GLU A 596 -6.03 -13.20 9.59
N GLU A 597 -5.93 -13.62 8.32
CA GLU A 597 -7.02 -14.31 7.61
C GLU A 597 -7.32 -15.64 8.31
N TYR A 598 -6.27 -16.35 8.70
CA TYR A 598 -6.37 -17.57 9.48
C TYR A 598 -7.03 -17.33 10.85
N ASN A 599 -6.61 -16.28 11.56
CA ASN A 599 -7.23 -15.90 12.83
C ASN A 599 -8.71 -15.53 12.67
N LEU A 600 -9.07 -14.79 11.62
CA LEU A 600 -10.46 -14.42 11.33
C LEU A 600 -11.29 -15.67 11.00
N SER A 601 -10.73 -16.63 10.24
CA SER A 601 -11.34 -17.93 9.97
C SER A 601 -11.63 -18.70 11.26
N ILE A 602 -10.64 -18.79 12.17
CA ILE A 602 -10.81 -19.44 13.47
C ILE A 602 -11.91 -18.76 14.28
N PHE A 603 -11.90 -17.42 14.31
CA PHE A 603 -12.90 -16.66 15.04
C PHE A 603 -14.32 -16.95 14.55
N ILE A 604 -14.56 -16.90 13.22
CA ILE A 604 -15.85 -17.21 12.61
C ILE A 604 -16.26 -18.67 12.92
N LYS A 605 -15.34 -19.63 12.82
CA LYS A 605 -15.61 -21.04 13.17
C LYS A 605 -15.99 -21.22 14.64
N ASN A 606 -15.35 -20.50 15.56
CA ASN A 606 -15.65 -20.54 16.99
C ASN A 606 -17.01 -19.92 17.31
N VAL A 607 -17.36 -18.81 16.66
CA VAL A 607 -18.70 -18.20 16.74
C VAL A 607 -19.76 -19.20 16.29
N ILE A 608 -19.58 -19.81 15.12
CA ILE A 608 -20.49 -20.84 14.59
C ILE A 608 -20.61 -22.03 15.56
N ARG A 609 -19.49 -22.53 16.08
CA ARG A 609 -19.49 -23.62 17.06
C ARG A 609 -20.30 -23.26 18.31
N SER A 610 -20.16 -22.04 18.81
CA SER A 610 -20.93 -21.55 19.96
C SER A 610 -22.43 -21.53 19.67
N LEU A 611 -22.84 -21.17 18.45
CA LEU A 611 -24.25 -21.18 18.04
C LEU A 611 -24.83 -22.60 17.89
N ILE A 612 -24.00 -23.62 17.65
CA ILE A 612 -24.42 -25.02 17.57
C ILE A 612 -24.64 -25.64 18.95
N VAL A 613 -23.84 -25.22 19.93
CA VAL A 613 -23.90 -25.74 21.31
C VAL A 613 -25.04 -25.12 22.11
N TYR A 614 -25.45 -23.91 21.75
CA TYR A 614 -26.68 -23.25 22.21
C TYR A 614 -27.93 -23.89 21.61
#